data_AF-A0A0D2MVQ3-F1
#
_entry.id   AF-A0A0D2MVQ3-F1
#
_cell.length_a   1.000
_cell.length_b   1.000
_cell.length_c   1.000
_cell.angle_alpha   90.00
_cell.angle_beta   90.00
_cell.angle_gamma   90.00
#
_symmetry.space_group_name_H-M   'P 1'
#
loop_
_entity.id
_entity.type
_entity.pdbx_description
1 polymer ?
#
loop_
_entity_poly.entity_id
_entity_poly.type
_entity_poly.pdbx_seq_one_letter_code
_entity_poly.pdbx_strand_id
1 'polypeptide(L)'
;MATADIEGPLLQQLDRDGAIADSGDFAAANGWEHNAVVGVIKSLEAAEMVVTQDISHSKHVVRPDAEAYATAGSPEAQVFAAVPPEGVTLAALKAALPGDVADLGFRQAMQQKWVATDKSSGEPRVVRKVESIVDTVQQQLQTLLSGGDLPAADLEALTKKRKMLQLNSWKTFSLSKGPKFALQRKRQATELTAEMIAKGTWRDQEFKDYNFNALGLPPNGGALHPLLKVRTQYRKIFTLMGFEEMPTNNYVESSFWNFDALFQPQQHPARDAHDTFFTTRPATTDTFPEDYLARVKSVHEHGGYGSAGYGYCWKRLAIITPSTIMCPALPTSWSPPLLPL
;
A
#
# COMPACT_ATOMS: atom_id res chain seq x y z
N MET A 1 -9.21 28.21 15.13
CA MET A 1 -8.88 28.56 16.51
C MET A 1 -7.48 29.13 16.49
N ALA A 2 -7.33 30.41 16.83
CA ALA A 2 -6.02 31.04 16.93
C ALA A 2 -5.13 30.17 17.82
N THR A 3 -3.94 29.81 17.34
CA THR A 3 -2.89 29.23 18.18
C THR A 3 -2.70 30.21 19.33
N ALA A 4 -3.13 29.83 20.53
CA ALA A 4 -2.79 30.59 21.72
C ALA A 4 -1.27 30.79 21.70
N ASP A 5 -0.78 32.01 21.96
CA ASP A 5 0.65 32.31 22.07
C ASP A 5 1.22 31.57 23.29
N ILE A 6 1.43 30.26 23.15
CA ILE A 6 2.02 29.37 24.16
C ILE A 6 3.52 29.64 24.26
N GLU A 7 4.14 30.04 23.15
CA GLU A 7 5.58 30.27 23.02
C GLU A 7 6.09 31.35 23.98
N GLY A 8 5.41 32.50 24.04
CA GLY A 8 5.83 33.64 24.88
C GLY A 8 5.87 33.30 26.37
N PRO A 9 4.76 32.84 26.98
CA PRO A 9 4.72 32.45 28.39
C PRO A 9 5.69 31.31 28.72
N LEU A 10 5.87 30.34 27.81
CA LEU A 10 6.82 29.24 27.99
C LEU A 10 8.27 29.75 28.06
N LEU A 11 8.67 30.63 27.15
CA LEU A 11 10.00 31.25 27.17
C LEU A 11 10.18 32.17 28.40
N GLN A 12 9.15 32.90 28.82
CA GLN A 12 9.20 33.72 30.03
C GLN A 12 9.32 32.91 31.31
N GLN A 13 8.65 31.76 31.39
CA GLN A 13 8.76 30.87 32.55
C GLN A 13 10.14 30.21 32.58
N LEU A 14 10.64 29.77 31.43
CA LEU A 14 11.99 29.22 31.31
C LEU A 14 13.07 30.27 31.63
N ASP A 15 12.82 31.55 31.32
CA ASP A 15 13.74 32.62 31.68
C ASP A 15 13.81 32.84 33.20
N ARG A 16 12.63 32.88 33.84
CA ARG A 16 12.47 33.09 35.29
C ARG A 16 13.02 31.94 36.13
N ASP A 17 12.65 30.70 35.80
CA ASP A 17 12.94 29.52 36.63
C ASP A 17 14.22 28.80 36.20
N GLY A 18 14.78 29.15 35.03
CA GLY A 18 15.98 28.53 34.46
C GLY A 18 15.73 27.17 33.80
N ALA A 19 14.74 26.42 34.29
CA ALA A 19 14.30 25.13 33.76
C ALA A 19 12.81 24.93 34.04
N ILE A 20 12.13 24.13 33.20
CA ILE A 20 10.78 23.64 33.46
C ILE A 20 10.89 22.14 33.69
N ALA A 21 10.48 21.69 34.89
CA ALA A 21 10.62 20.31 35.32
C ALA A 21 9.74 19.35 34.48
N ASP A 22 8.48 19.72 34.23
CA ASP A 22 7.54 18.90 33.48
C ASP A 22 6.62 19.78 32.59
N SER A 23 6.59 19.49 31.28
CA SER A 23 5.74 20.19 30.33
C SER A 23 4.24 19.89 30.49
N GLY A 24 3.88 18.75 31.08
CA GLY A 24 2.51 18.38 31.43
C GLY A 24 1.96 19.21 32.58
N ASP A 25 2.75 19.44 33.63
CA ASP A 25 2.37 20.31 34.74
C ASP A 25 2.22 21.77 34.27
N PHE A 26 3.13 22.21 33.40
CA PHE A 26 3.03 23.52 32.76
C PHE A 26 1.79 23.67 31.90
N ALA A 27 1.43 22.64 31.11
CA ALA A 27 0.20 22.63 30.32
C ALA A 27 -1.05 22.69 31.22
N ALA A 28 -1.07 21.90 32.30
CA ALA A 28 -2.16 21.87 33.26
C ALA A 28 -2.35 23.21 34.00
N ALA A 29 -1.26 23.84 34.44
CA ALA A 29 -1.29 25.13 35.15
C ALA A 29 -1.87 26.28 34.28
N ASN A 30 -1.67 26.21 32.97
CA ASN A 30 -2.16 27.22 32.02
C ASN A 30 -3.48 26.83 31.33
N GLY A 31 -4.05 25.66 31.65
CA GLY A 31 -5.28 25.15 31.02
C GLY A 31 -5.11 24.84 29.53
N TRP A 32 -3.90 24.45 29.11
CA TRP A 32 -3.58 24.14 27.72
C TRP A 32 -3.57 22.63 27.44
N GLU A 33 -3.86 22.29 26.20
CA GLU A 33 -3.79 20.93 25.72
C GLU A 33 -2.31 20.52 25.53
N HIS A 34 -1.93 19.36 26.09
CA HIS A 34 -0.52 18.95 26.15
C HIS A 34 0.11 18.82 24.75
N ASN A 35 -0.62 18.30 23.75
CA ASN A 35 -0.05 18.14 22.42
C ASN A 35 0.26 19.48 21.74
N ALA A 36 -0.55 20.52 21.98
CA ALA A 36 -0.26 21.87 21.52
C ALA A 36 1.06 22.42 22.12
N VAL A 37 1.28 22.21 23.42
CA VAL A 37 2.53 22.61 24.10
C VAL A 37 3.73 21.82 23.55
N VAL A 38 3.58 20.52 23.36
CA VAL A 38 4.62 19.66 22.76
C VAL A 38 4.99 20.12 21.34
N GLY A 39 4.01 20.54 20.54
CA GLY A 39 4.25 21.10 19.20
C GLY A 39 5.14 22.35 19.24
N VAL A 40 4.89 23.25 20.19
CA VAL A 40 5.71 24.46 20.39
C VAL A 40 7.11 24.11 20.90
N ILE A 41 7.22 23.20 21.87
CA ILE A 41 8.50 22.73 22.40
C ILE A 41 9.40 22.19 21.28
N LYS A 42 8.87 21.32 20.41
CA LYS A 42 9.64 20.77 19.28
C LYS A 42 10.06 21.85 18.27
N SER A 43 9.22 22.86 18.06
CA SER A 43 9.56 24.00 17.19
C SER A 43 10.69 24.85 17.77
N LEU A 44 10.73 25.03 19.10
CA LEU A 44 11.79 25.72 19.82
C LEU A 44 13.08 24.89 19.90
N GLU A 45 12.97 23.58 20.05
CA GLU A 45 14.10 22.63 20.00
C GLU A 45 14.76 22.65 18.62
N ALA A 46 13.97 22.62 17.54
CA ALA A 46 14.46 22.74 16.16
C ALA A 46 15.12 24.11 15.88
N ALA A 47 14.79 25.14 16.67
CA ALA A 47 15.44 26.45 16.63
C ALA A 47 16.65 26.55 17.58
N GLU A 48 17.03 25.45 18.24
CA GLU A 48 18.11 25.38 19.25
C GLU A 48 17.92 26.36 20.44
N MET A 49 16.68 26.77 20.69
CA MET A 49 16.35 27.71 21.78
C MET A 49 16.16 26.99 23.12
N VAL A 50 15.74 25.73 23.08
CA VAL A 50 15.52 24.88 24.27
C VAL A 50 16.17 23.53 24.06
N VAL A 51 16.64 22.92 25.15
CA VAL A 51 17.09 21.53 25.18
C VAL A 51 16.08 20.72 25.97
N THR A 52 15.61 19.62 25.39
CA THR A 52 14.55 18.78 25.95
C THR A 52 15.08 17.44 26.42
N GLN A 53 14.56 16.95 27.55
CA GLN A 53 14.74 15.57 28.00
C GLN A 53 13.38 14.87 28.11
N ASP A 54 13.29 13.68 27.53
CA ASP A 54 12.08 12.85 27.54
C ASP A 54 11.82 12.28 28.95
N ILE A 55 10.61 12.48 29.47
CA ILE A 55 10.10 11.81 30.67
C ILE A 55 8.91 10.93 30.25
N SER A 56 9.01 9.63 30.50
CA SER A 56 7.97 8.67 30.16
C SER A 56 7.03 8.41 31.34
N HIS A 57 5.74 8.67 31.16
CA HIS A 57 4.71 8.31 32.10
C HIS A 57 3.90 7.12 31.57
N SER A 58 3.45 6.27 32.48
CA SER A 58 2.56 5.16 32.16
C SER A 58 1.52 5.02 33.24
N LYS A 59 0.24 5.09 32.87
CA LYS A 59 -0.88 4.84 33.77
C LYS A 59 -1.73 3.72 33.23
N HIS A 60 -2.05 2.77 34.10
CA HIS A 60 -3.03 1.74 33.80
C HIS A 60 -4.42 2.35 33.91
N VAL A 61 -5.19 2.31 32.83
CA VAL A 61 -6.59 2.75 32.79
C VAL A 61 -7.46 1.54 32.54
N VAL A 62 -8.53 1.39 33.31
CA VAL A 62 -9.52 0.33 33.11
C VAL A 62 -10.25 0.59 31.80
N ARG A 63 -10.37 -0.43 30.94
CA ARG A 63 -11.12 -0.27 29.69
C ARG A 63 -12.61 -0.17 30.00
N PRO A 64 -13.40 0.57 29.20
CA PRO A 64 -14.85 0.68 29.40
C PRO A 64 -15.55 -0.69 29.45
N ASP A 65 -15.14 -1.64 28.61
CA ASP A 65 -15.65 -3.01 28.61
C ASP A 65 -15.38 -3.74 29.94
N ALA A 66 -14.26 -3.42 30.61
CA ALA A 66 -13.84 -4.03 31.86
C ALA A 66 -14.54 -3.43 33.09
N GLU A 67 -15.06 -2.20 33.00
CA GLU A 67 -15.94 -1.64 34.03
C GLU A 67 -17.24 -2.44 34.15
N ALA A 68 -17.79 -2.90 33.02
CA ALA A 68 -18.96 -3.78 32.99
C ALA A 68 -18.68 -5.15 33.64
N TYR A 69 -17.45 -5.66 33.53
CA TYR A 69 -17.06 -6.92 34.20
C TYR A 69 -16.89 -6.77 35.71
N ALA A 70 -16.66 -5.56 36.22
CA ALA A 70 -16.62 -5.34 37.67
C ALA A 70 -18.01 -5.50 38.33
N THR A 71 -19.09 -5.18 37.60
CA THR A 71 -20.48 -5.30 38.08
C THR A 71 -21.13 -6.63 37.71
N ALA A 72 -20.93 -7.11 36.48
CA ALA A 72 -21.54 -8.35 35.97
C ALA A 72 -20.75 -9.63 36.27
N GLY A 73 -19.51 -9.50 36.79
CA GLY A 73 -18.57 -10.61 36.97
C GLY A 73 -17.64 -10.78 35.76
N SER A 74 -16.51 -11.46 35.96
CA SER A 74 -15.53 -11.69 34.90
C SER A 74 -16.10 -12.54 33.76
N PRO A 75 -15.58 -12.42 32.52
CA PRO A 75 -16.01 -13.24 31.39
C PRO A 75 -15.95 -14.75 31.65
N GLU A 76 -14.99 -15.20 32.45
CA GLU A 76 -14.87 -16.61 32.86
C GLU A 76 -15.96 -17.05 33.82
N ALA A 77 -16.30 -16.19 34.80
CA ALA A 77 -17.38 -16.44 35.74
C ALA A 77 -18.75 -16.42 35.05
N GLN A 78 -18.95 -15.52 34.08
CA GLN A 78 -20.16 -15.49 33.26
C GLN A 78 -20.31 -16.76 32.41
N VAL A 79 -19.22 -17.23 31.79
CA VAL A 79 -19.22 -18.51 31.05
C VAL A 79 -19.47 -19.70 31.99
N PHE A 80 -18.84 -19.72 33.17
CA PHE A 80 -19.08 -20.78 34.15
C PHE A 80 -20.55 -20.79 34.59
N ALA A 81 -21.14 -19.64 34.93
CA ALA A 81 -22.54 -19.50 35.34
C ALA A 81 -23.51 -19.96 34.23
N ALA A 82 -23.19 -19.70 32.96
CA ALA A 82 -24.01 -20.09 31.81
C ALA A 82 -23.96 -21.59 31.46
N VAL A 83 -22.99 -22.36 31.96
CA VAL A 83 -22.86 -23.80 31.67
C VAL A 83 -23.52 -24.65 32.78
N PRO A 84 -24.75 -25.19 32.65
CA PRO A 84 -25.34 -26.10 33.64
C PRO A 84 -24.51 -27.38 33.86
N PRO A 85 -24.73 -28.12 34.96
CA PRO A 85 -23.98 -29.35 35.28
C PRO A 85 -24.12 -30.44 34.21
N GLU A 86 -25.18 -30.42 33.41
CA GLU A 86 -25.45 -31.35 32.30
C GLU A 86 -24.64 -31.02 31.02
N GLY A 87 -23.93 -29.88 31.02
CA GLY A 87 -23.16 -29.38 29.89
C GLY A 87 -24.00 -28.69 28.82
N VAL A 88 -23.37 -27.80 28.05
CA VAL A 88 -24.01 -27.02 26.98
C VAL A 88 -23.20 -27.09 25.69
N THR A 89 -23.88 -27.04 24.54
CA THR A 89 -23.25 -27.00 23.23
C THR A 89 -22.61 -25.64 22.97
N LEU A 90 -21.48 -25.63 22.23
CA LEU A 90 -20.73 -24.39 21.95
C LEU A 90 -21.59 -23.33 21.21
N ALA A 91 -22.57 -23.76 20.41
CA ALA A 91 -23.51 -22.86 19.73
C ALA A 91 -24.49 -22.19 20.70
N ALA A 92 -25.02 -22.92 21.69
CA ALA A 92 -25.93 -22.36 22.68
C ALA A 92 -25.21 -21.43 23.67
N LEU A 93 -23.94 -21.72 24.01
CA LEU A 93 -23.11 -20.84 24.83
C LEU A 93 -22.84 -19.50 24.12
N LYS A 94 -22.60 -19.52 22.81
CA LYS A 94 -22.41 -18.31 21.99
C LYS A 94 -23.69 -17.50 21.78
N ALA A 95 -24.86 -18.13 21.91
CA ALA A 95 -26.14 -17.44 21.84
C ALA A 95 -26.55 -16.78 23.17
N ALA A 96 -26.09 -17.32 24.30
CA ALA A 96 -26.45 -16.84 25.64
C ALA A 96 -25.60 -15.67 26.16
N LEU A 97 -24.40 -15.46 25.61
CA LEU A 97 -23.47 -14.41 26.01
C LEU A 97 -23.06 -13.54 24.81
N PRO A 98 -22.72 -12.25 25.01
CA PRO A 98 -22.15 -11.42 23.96
C PRO A 98 -20.91 -12.10 23.37
N GLY A 99 -20.79 -12.13 22.04
CA GLY A 99 -19.80 -12.96 21.34
C GLY A 99 -18.35 -12.80 21.82
N ASP A 100 -17.94 -11.58 22.17
CA ASP A 100 -16.60 -11.29 22.69
C ASP A 100 -16.37 -11.86 24.10
N VAL A 101 -17.40 -11.87 24.94
CA VAL A 101 -17.37 -12.45 26.29
C VAL A 101 -17.35 -13.97 26.23
N ALA A 102 -18.13 -14.56 25.31
CA ALA A 102 -18.21 -16.01 25.13
C ALA A 102 -16.87 -16.60 24.68
N ASP A 103 -16.23 -16.01 23.66
CA ASP A 103 -14.97 -16.52 23.13
C ASP A 103 -13.76 -16.24 24.04
N LEU A 104 -13.71 -15.06 24.68
CA LEU A 104 -12.63 -14.71 25.62
C LEU A 104 -12.77 -15.48 26.94
N GLY A 105 -13.98 -15.52 27.51
CA GLY A 105 -14.30 -16.21 28.75
C GLY A 105 -14.12 -17.73 28.65
N PHE A 106 -14.51 -18.34 27.53
CA PHE A 106 -14.31 -19.78 27.31
C PHE A 106 -12.82 -20.16 27.27
N ARG A 107 -11.99 -19.37 26.58
CA ARG A 107 -10.53 -19.62 26.53
C ARG A 107 -9.88 -19.50 27.90
N GLN A 108 -10.24 -18.48 28.68
CA GLN A 108 -9.65 -18.26 29.99
C GLN A 108 -10.14 -19.30 31.02
N ALA A 109 -11.43 -19.66 31.01
CA ALA A 109 -12.00 -20.69 31.88
C ALA A 109 -11.41 -22.10 31.61
N MET A 110 -11.07 -22.40 30.36
CA MET A 110 -10.33 -23.61 29.99
C MET A 110 -8.90 -23.59 30.56
N GLN A 111 -8.20 -22.45 30.52
CA GLN A 111 -6.85 -22.31 31.10
C GLN A 111 -6.85 -22.46 32.62
N GLN A 112 -7.88 -21.95 33.30
CA GLN A 112 -8.06 -22.11 34.76
C GLN A 112 -8.61 -23.50 35.15
N LYS A 113 -8.89 -24.38 34.18
CA LYS A 113 -9.46 -25.73 34.36
C LYS A 113 -10.85 -25.72 35.03
N TRP A 114 -11.63 -24.66 34.87
CA TRP A 114 -13.00 -24.54 35.40
C TRP A 114 -14.02 -25.29 34.54
N VAL A 115 -13.77 -25.34 33.23
CA VAL A 115 -14.58 -26.06 32.24
C VAL A 115 -13.71 -27.03 31.43
N ALA A 116 -14.31 -28.07 30.88
CA ALA A 116 -13.67 -29.03 29.99
C ALA A 116 -14.53 -29.29 28.76
N THR A 117 -13.90 -29.64 27.64
CA THR A 117 -14.62 -30.04 26.42
C THR A 117 -14.75 -31.55 26.36
N ASP A 118 -15.98 -32.04 26.26
CA ASP A 118 -16.27 -33.44 25.95
C ASP A 118 -16.54 -33.59 24.45
N LYS A 119 -15.86 -34.57 23.82
CA LYS A 119 -15.92 -34.85 22.37
C LYS A 119 -16.59 -36.21 22.06
N SER A 120 -17.13 -36.88 23.08
CA SER A 120 -17.69 -38.23 22.95
C SER A 120 -19.00 -38.30 22.15
N SER A 121 -19.74 -37.20 22.00
CA SER A 121 -21.08 -37.18 21.38
C SER A 121 -21.18 -36.48 20.03
N GLY A 122 -20.11 -36.43 19.22
CA GLY A 122 -20.12 -35.84 17.86
C GLY A 122 -20.20 -34.31 17.79
N GLU A 123 -20.90 -33.67 18.71
CA GLU A 123 -20.91 -32.20 18.92
C GLU A 123 -20.06 -31.82 20.15
N PRO A 124 -19.15 -30.83 20.06
CA PRO A 124 -18.32 -30.43 21.19
C PRO A 124 -19.17 -29.78 22.29
N ARG A 125 -19.26 -30.46 23.45
CA ARG A 125 -19.97 -29.97 24.64
C ARG A 125 -18.98 -29.44 25.67
N VAL A 126 -19.38 -28.40 26.37
CA VAL A 126 -18.62 -27.81 27.48
C VAL A 126 -19.26 -28.26 28.78
N VAL A 127 -18.48 -28.91 29.65
CA VAL A 127 -18.91 -29.40 30.98
C VAL A 127 -18.15 -28.68 32.08
N ARG A 128 -18.80 -28.46 33.23
CA ARG A 128 -18.15 -27.91 34.43
C ARG A 128 -17.25 -28.97 35.07
N LYS A 129 -16.05 -28.56 35.49
CA LYS A 129 -15.10 -29.44 36.19
C LYS A 129 -15.05 -29.19 37.71
N VAL A 130 -15.50 -28.02 38.15
CA VAL A 130 -15.48 -27.57 39.55
C VAL A 130 -16.89 -27.14 39.95
N GLU A 131 -17.28 -27.38 41.20
CA GLU A 131 -18.62 -27.06 41.72
C GLU A 131 -18.81 -25.58 42.09
N SER A 132 -17.73 -24.90 42.51
CA SER A 132 -17.75 -23.47 42.84
C SER A 132 -16.47 -22.78 42.36
N ILE A 133 -16.59 -21.50 41.99
CA ILE A 133 -15.47 -20.66 41.56
C ILE A 133 -15.40 -19.40 42.42
N VAL A 134 -14.19 -18.88 42.62
CA VAL A 134 -13.96 -17.57 43.24
C VAL A 134 -13.49 -16.63 42.14
N ASP A 135 -14.26 -15.57 41.90
CA ASP A 135 -13.93 -14.58 40.87
C ASP A 135 -12.88 -13.58 41.39
N THR A 136 -11.62 -13.99 41.34
CA THR A 136 -10.47 -13.15 41.73
C THR A 136 -10.30 -11.94 40.81
N VAL A 137 -10.74 -12.04 39.55
CA VAL A 137 -10.60 -10.99 38.53
C VAL A 137 -11.58 -9.86 38.79
N GLN A 138 -12.82 -10.18 39.15
CA GLN A 138 -13.81 -9.20 39.56
C GLN A 138 -13.35 -8.44 40.81
N GLN A 139 -12.80 -9.14 41.81
CA GLN A 139 -12.25 -8.51 43.02
C GLN A 139 -11.07 -7.58 42.69
N GLN A 140 -10.19 -7.98 41.78
CA GLN A 140 -9.09 -7.16 41.29
C GLN A 140 -9.60 -5.91 40.56
N LEU A 141 -10.60 -6.04 39.69
CA LEU A 141 -11.19 -4.89 38.99
C LEU A 141 -11.92 -3.93 39.94
N GLN A 142 -12.66 -4.45 40.93
CA GLN A 142 -13.30 -3.65 41.97
C GLN A 142 -12.29 -2.91 42.85
N THR A 143 -11.14 -3.55 43.14
CA THR A 143 -10.04 -2.92 43.88
C THR A 143 -9.39 -1.80 43.06
N LEU A 144 -9.22 -1.98 41.75
CA LEU A 144 -8.71 -0.93 40.86
C LEU A 144 -9.68 0.24 40.69
N LEU A 145 -11.00 -0.02 40.69
CA LEU A 145 -12.03 1.02 40.60
C LEU A 145 -12.18 1.80 41.93
N SER A 146 -11.93 1.17 43.07
CA SER A 146 -11.91 1.85 44.38
C SER A 146 -10.59 2.58 44.68
N GLY A 147 -9.63 2.54 43.75
CA GLY A 147 -8.34 3.25 43.84
C GLY A 147 -7.27 2.50 44.64
N GLY A 148 -7.42 1.19 44.85
CA GLY A 148 -6.41 0.34 45.48
C GLY A 148 -5.33 -0.13 44.50
N ASP A 149 -4.09 -0.25 44.98
CA ASP A 149 -2.97 -0.79 44.21
C ASP A 149 -2.98 -2.32 44.18
N LEU A 150 -2.72 -2.90 43.01
CA LEU A 150 -2.53 -4.34 42.83
C LEU A 150 -1.05 -4.70 42.64
N PRO A 151 -0.65 -5.94 42.97
CA PRO A 151 0.69 -6.44 42.66
C PRO A 151 1.03 -6.34 41.16
N ALA A 152 2.29 -6.04 40.84
CA ALA A 152 2.75 -5.87 39.45
C ALA A 152 2.44 -7.08 38.55
N ALA A 153 2.51 -8.30 39.10
CA ALA A 153 2.19 -9.53 38.37
C ALA A 153 0.71 -9.62 37.95
N ASP A 154 -0.20 -9.12 38.78
CA ASP A 154 -1.64 -9.12 38.51
C ASP A 154 -1.99 -8.04 37.48
N LEU A 155 -1.35 -6.87 37.57
CA LEU A 155 -1.47 -5.80 36.57
C LEU A 155 -1.00 -6.24 35.19
N GLU A 156 0.13 -6.96 35.10
CA GLU A 156 0.64 -7.52 33.85
C GLU A 156 -0.29 -8.59 33.27
N ALA A 157 -0.89 -9.43 34.11
CA ALA A 157 -1.84 -10.45 33.67
C ALA A 157 -3.13 -9.80 33.13
N LEU A 158 -3.65 -8.77 33.79
CA LEU A 158 -4.85 -8.04 33.39
C LEU A 158 -4.64 -7.19 32.12
N THR A 159 -3.44 -6.66 31.90
CA THR A 159 -3.07 -5.94 30.66
C THR A 159 -2.75 -6.89 29.50
N LYS A 160 -1.74 -7.76 29.64
CA LYS A 160 -1.18 -8.53 28.50
C LYS A 160 -2.02 -9.75 28.13
N LYS A 161 -2.52 -10.52 29.11
CA LYS A 161 -3.22 -11.78 28.86
C LYS A 161 -4.73 -11.57 28.65
N ARG A 162 -5.32 -10.67 29.44
CA ARG A 162 -6.79 -10.51 29.52
C ARG A 162 -7.32 -9.26 28.81
N LYS A 163 -6.46 -8.31 28.43
CA LYS A 163 -6.80 -7.05 27.74
C LYS A 163 -7.91 -6.23 28.43
N MET A 164 -7.96 -6.27 29.76
CA MET A 164 -8.95 -5.56 30.58
C MET A 164 -8.45 -4.18 31.02
N LEU A 165 -7.13 -4.04 31.13
CA LEU A 165 -6.46 -2.76 31.38
C LEU A 165 -5.77 -2.29 30.10
N GLN A 166 -5.81 -0.99 29.87
CA GLN A 166 -5.03 -0.33 28.83
C GLN A 166 -3.89 0.45 29.49
N LEU A 167 -2.66 0.16 29.09
CA LEU A 167 -1.50 0.94 29.48
C LEU A 167 -1.46 2.20 28.62
N ASN A 168 -1.91 3.32 29.17
CA ASN A 168 -1.77 4.60 28.51
C ASN A 168 -0.39 5.16 28.86
N SER A 169 0.53 5.10 27.89
CA SER A 169 1.81 5.78 27.98
C SER A 169 1.74 7.13 27.29
N TRP A 170 2.24 8.16 27.96
CA TRP A 170 2.45 9.47 27.35
C TRP A 170 3.83 9.98 27.76
N LYS A 171 4.35 10.90 26.96
CA LYS A 171 5.64 11.53 27.22
C LYS A 171 5.43 12.98 27.60
N THR A 172 6.09 13.41 28.66
CA THR A 172 6.31 14.81 28.98
C THR A 172 7.78 15.13 28.75
N PHE A 173 8.12 16.41 28.82
CA PHE A 173 9.45 16.90 28.50
C PHE A 173 9.91 17.85 29.61
N SER A 174 11.12 17.62 30.12
CA SER A 174 11.83 18.63 30.90
C SER A 174 12.55 19.57 29.94
N LEU A 175 12.45 20.88 30.20
CA LEU A 175 13.00 21.94 29.35
C LEU A 175 14.14 22.66 30.08
N SER A 176 15.23 22.91 29.38
CA SER A 176 16.33 23.76 29.82
C SER A 176 16.72 24.77 28.74
N LYS A 177 17.40 25.86 29.12
CA LYS A 177 17.84 26.91 28.18
C LYS A 177 18.81 26.32 27.15
N GLY A 178 18.49 26.51 25.86
CA GLY A 178 19.37 26.13 24.75
C GLY A 178 20.44 27.17 24.44
N PRO A 179 21.39 26.86 23.55
CA PRO A 179 22.49 27.76 23.20
C PRO A 179 22.03 29.06 22.52
N LYS A 180 20.90 29.04 21.82
CA LYS A 180 20.31 30.23 21.15
C LYS A 180 19.07 30.76 21.89
N PHE A 181 19.01 30.58 23.20
CA PHE A 181 17.86 31.04 24.00
C PHE A 181 17.64 32.55 23.87
N ALA A 182 16.40 32.94 23.57
CA ALA A 182 15.95 34.33 23.51
C ALA A 182 14.49 34.43 23.93
N LEU A 183 14.10 35.55 24.55
CA LEU A 183 12.70 35.82 24.98
C LEU A 183 11.72 35.94 23.80
N GLN A 184 12.24 36.27 22.61
CA GLN A 184 11.45 36.32 21.37
C GLN A 184 12.25 35.66 20.25
N ARG A 185 11.61 34.73 19.53
CA ARG A 185 12.19 34.09 18.36
C ARG A 185 12.29 35.10 17.21
N LYS A 186 13.52 35.39 16.78
CA LYS A 186 13.73 36.09 15.50
C LYS A 186 13.42 35.12 14.37
N ARG A 187 12.34 35.38 13.62
CA ARG A 187 12.02 34.59 12.41
C ARG A 187 13.06 34.93 11.33
N GLN A 188 13.91 33.97 11.01
CA GLN A 188 14.82 34.08 9.87
C GLN A 188 14.00 34.13 8.58
N ALA A 189 14.44 34.96 7.62
CA ALA A 189 13.79 35.03 6.33
C ALA A 189 14.10 33.75 5.52
N THR A 190 13.08 33.16 4.90
CA THR A 190 13.24 31.93 4.10
C THR A 190 13.74 32.25 2.69
N GLU A 191 13.29 33.37 2.13
CA GLU A 191 13.57 33.76 0.75
C GLU A 191 13.87 35.26 0.68
N LEU A 192 14.70 35.62 -0.30
CA LEU A 192 14.99 37.01 -0.62
C LEU A 192 13.82 37.58 -1.43
N THR A 193 13.11 38.57 -0.89
CA THR A 193 12.02 39.23 -1.61
C THR A 193 12.52 40.45 -2.37
N ALA A 194 11.81 40.82 -3.45
CA ALA A 194 12.13 42.00 -4.24
C ALA A 194 12.14 43.29 -3.40
N GLU A 195 11.26 43.39 -2.40
CA GLU A 195 11.22 44.53 -1.48
C GLU A 195 12.45 44.64 -0.59
N MET A 196 12.97 43.50 -0.10
CA MET A 196 14.19 43.48 0.71
C MET A 196 15.39 43.98 -0.10
N ILE A 197 15.46 43.61 -1.38
CA ILE A 197 16.49 44.08 -2.31
C ILE A 197 16.38 45.60 -2.51
N ALA A 198 15.16 46.09 -2.77
CA ALA A 198 14.91 47.51 -3.02
C ALA A 198 15.21 48.40 -1.81
N LYS A 199 14.90 47.93 -0.59
CA LYS A 199 15.12 48.67 0.67
C LYS A 199 16.51 48.44 1.28
N GLY A 200 17.27 47.46 0.79
CA GLY A 200 18.58 47.09 1.31
C GLY A 200 18.58 46.35 2.65
N THR A 201 17.41 45.98 3.17
CA THR A 201 17.22 45.33 4.49
C THR A 201 17.73 43.89 4.54
N TRP A 202 18.05 43.29 3.39
CA TRP A 202 18.62 41.94 3.31
C TRP A 202 20.02 41.84 3.94
N ARG A 203 20.73 42.95 4.12
CA ARG A 203 22.09 42.95 4.70
C ARG A 203 22.10 42.67 6.21
N ASP A 204 21.06 43.13 6.91
CA ASP A 204 20.96 43.05 8.37
C ASP A 204 20.07 41.88 8.82
N GLN A 205 19.48 41.14 7.88
CA GLN A 205 18.57 40.04 8.16
C GLN A 205 19.27 38.69 8.05
N GLU A 206 19.04 37.83 9.04
CA GLU A 206 19.50 36.44 9.00
C GLU A 206 18.54 35.59 8.13
N PHE A 207 19.12 34.88 7.16
CA PHE A 207 18.39 33.93 6.32
C PHE A 207 18.55 32.51 6.86
N LYS A 208 17.53 31.69 6.64
CA LYS A 208 17.61 30.27 6.94
C LYS A 208 18.52 29.59 5.91
N ASP A 209 19.43 28.73 6.38
CA ASP A 209 20.29 27.95 5.50
C ASP A 209 19.48 27.04 4.56
N TYR A 210 19.85 27.05 3.29
CA TYR A 210 19.23 26.20 2.28
C TYR A 210 19.71 24.75 2.43
N ASN A 211 18.79 23.80 2.44
CA ASN A 211 19.12 22.39 2.54
C ASN A 211 19.52 21.81 1.16
N PHE A 212 20.82 21.79 0.87
CA PHE A 212 21.37 21.20 -0.37
C PHE A 212 21.25 19.67 -0.47
N ASN A 213 20.88 18.98 0.63
CA ASN A 213 20.67 17.53 0.61
C ASN A 213 19.26 17.13 0.17
N ALA A 214 18.34 18.09 0.03
CA ALA A 214 16.98 17.83 -0.43
C ALA A 214 16.90 17.85 -1.96
N LEU A 215 16.07 16.97 -2.51
CA LEU A 215 15.71 17.05 -3.92
C LEU A 215 14.87 18.31 -4.16
N GLY A 216 15.25 19.08 -5.17
CA GLY A 216 14.47 20.24 -5.62
C GLY A 216 13.14 19.82 -6.27
N LEU A 217 12.31 20.82 -6.54
CA LEU A 217 11.05 20.62 -7.26
C LEU A 217 11.34 20.30 -8.73
N PRO A 218 10.88 19.16 -9.27
CA PRO A 218 11.06 18.86 -10.68
C PRO A 218 10.23 19.83 -11.53
N PRO A 219 10.79 20.40 -12.61
CA PRO A 219 10.04 21.28 -13.48
C PRO A 219 8.95 20.50 -14.23
N ASN A 220 7.84 21.18 -14.52
CA ASN A 220 6.79 20.60 -15.35
C ASN A 220 7.26 20.56 -16.81
N GLY A 221 7.22 19.38 -17.44
CA GLY A 221 7.61 19.17 -18.83
C GLY A 221 6.83 18.04 -19.50
N GLY A 222 6.81 18.03 -20.84
CA GLY A 222 6.18 16.95 -21.61
C GLY A 222 6.96 15.64 -21.53
N ALA A 223 6.27 14.50 -21.58
CA ALA A 223 6.88 13.18 -21.56
C ALA A 223 6.58 12.40 -22.85
N LEU A 224 7.61 11.80 -23.45
CA LEU A 224 7.44 10.83 -24.55
C LEU A 224 7.22 9.43 -24.01
N HIS A 225 6.28 8.70 -24.59
CA HIS A 225 5.99 7.31 -24.22
C HIS A 225 7.25 6.43 -24.37
N PRO A 226 7.64 5.65 -23.34
CA PRO A 226 8.88 4.85 -23.38
C PRO A 226 9.01 3.94 -24.60
N LEU A 227 7.93 3.25 -24.99
CA LEU A 227 7.91 2.40 -26.20
C LEU A 227 8.27 3.18 -27.47
N LEU A 228 7.84 4.43 -27.60
CA LEU A 228 8.12 5.26 -28.77
C LEU A 228 9.58 5.76 -28.77
N LYS A 229 10.17 5.99 -27.59
CA LYS A 229 11.61 6.29 -27.47
C LYS A 229 12.42 5.12 -27.99
N VAL A 230 12.09 3.91 -27.55
CA VAL A 230 12.75 2.67 -27.99
C VAL A 230 12.53 2.44 -29.48
N ARG A 231 11.31 2.58 -30.00
CA ARG A 231 11.01 2.50 -31.44
C ARG A 231 11.87 3.46 -32.26
N THR A 232 12.05 4.69 -31.78
CA THR A 232 12.88 5.71 -32.45
C THR A 232 14.35 5.29 -32.49
N GLN A 233 14.84 4.69 -31.40
CA GLN A 233 16.20 4.16 -31.35
C GLN A 233 16.40 3.00 -32.35
N TYR A 234 15.46 2.06 -32.43
CA TYR A 234 15.53 0.97 -33.42
C TYR A 234 15.51 1.49 -34.86
N ARG A 235 14.58 2.42 -35.19
CA ARG A 235 14.54 3.06 -36.51
C ARG A 235 15.89 3.68 -36.86
N LYS A 236 16.49 4.42 -35.92
CA LYS A 236 17.80 5.04 -36.11
C LYS A 236 18.91 4.02 -36.39
N ILE A 237 18.93 2.90 -35.68
CA ILE A 237 19.94 1.84 -35.90
C ILE A 237 19.85 1.29 -37.32
N PHE A 238 18.64 0.91 -37.78
CA PHE A 238 18.44 0.38 -39.13
C PHE A 238 18.81 1.40 -40.21
N THR A 239 18.40 2.67 -40.06
CA THR A 239 18.78 3.72 -41.01
C THR A 239 20.29 3.95 -41.06
N LEU A 240 20.99 3.87 -39.93
CA LEU A 240 22.46 4.00 -39.89
C LEU A 240 23.19 2.83 -40.54
N MET A 241 22.58 1.65 -40.55
CA MET A 241 23.09 0.47 -41.26
C MET A 241 22.78 0.50 -42.76
N GLY A 242 22.09 1.54 -43.26
CA GLY A 242 21.72 1.69 -44.67
C GLY A 242 20.42 1.00 -45.08
N PHE A 243 19.61 0.54 -44.12
CA PHE A 243 18.28 0.00 -44.42
C PHE A 243 17.27 1.13 -44.67
N GLU A 244 16.34 0.88 -45.59
CA GLU A 244 15.19 1.74 -45.86
C GLU A 244 13.95 1.21 -45.12
N GLU A 245 13.15 2.12 -44.55
CA GLU A 245 11.93 1.76 -43.82
C GLU A 245 10.79 1.44 -44.79
N MET A 246 10.29 0.20 -44.73
CA MET A 246 9.17 -0.24 -45.56
C MET A 246 7.84 0.31 -45.00
N PRO A 247 6.90 0.76 -45.86
CA PRO A 247 5.60 1.28 -45.41
C PRO A 247 4.72 0.16 -44.85
N THR A 248 4.17 0.36 -43.65
CA THR A 248 3.34 -0.61 -42.91
C THR A 248 1.94 -0.07 -42.60
N ASN A 249 1.41 0.79 -43.48
CA ASN A 249 0.14 1.50 -43.26
C ASN A 249 -1.13 0.61 -43.37
N ASN A 250 -0.98 -0.72 -43.29
CA ASN A 250 -2.05 -1.69 -43.36
C ASN A 250 -2.05 -2.52 -42.07
N TYR A 251 -3.05 -2.34 -41.21
CA TYR A 251 -3.25 -3.23 -40.05
C TYR A 251 -3.94 -4.53 -40.43
N VAL A 252 -4.53 -4.58 -41.62
CA VAL A 252 -5.39 -5.65 -42.10
C VAL A 252 -4.79 -6.12 -43.43
N GLU A 253 -4.48 -7.40 -43.52
CA GLU A 253 -3.82 -8.05 -44.65
C GLU A 253 -4.57 -9.29 -45.10
N SER A 254 -4.42 -9.65 -46.37
CA SER A 254 -5.02 -10.88 -46.89
C SER A 254 -4.29 -12.11 -46.34
N SER A 255 -5.03 -13.20 -46.10
CA SER A 255 -4.48 -14.50 -45.71
C SER A 255 -3.40 -14.99 -46.69
N PHE A 256 -3.53 -14.59 -47.96
CA PHE A 256 -2.53 -14.86 -48.99
C PHE A 256 -1.18 -14.21 -48.66
N TRP A 257 -1.15 -12.89 -48.40
CA TRP A 257 0.10 -12.18 -48.10
C TRP A 257 0.69 -12.53 -46.74
N ASN A 258 -0.17 -12.77 -45.73
CA ASN A 258 0.27 -13.06 -44.37
C ASN A 258 0.81 -14.49 -44.19
N PHE A 259 0.42 -15.44 -45.06
CA PHE A 259 0.78 -16.86 -44.91
C PHE A 259 1.18 -17.56 -46.22
N ASP A 260 0.32 -17.59 -47.24
CA ASP A 260 0.56 -18.39 -48.46
C ASP A 260 1.79 -17.89 -49.24
N ALA A 261 1.98 -16.58 -49.33
CA ALA A 261 3.12 -15.98 -50.01
C ALA A 261 4.46 -16.22 -49.29
N LEU A 262 4.42 -16.52 -47.98
CA LEU A 262 5.57 -16.90 -47.16
C LEU A 262 5.83 -18.42 -47.16
N PHE A 263 5.13 -19.15 -48.03
CA PHE A 263 5.20 -20.60 -48.14
C PHE A 263 4.72 -21.35 -46.90
N GLN A 264 3.81 -20.76 -46.10
CA GLN A 264 3.20 -21.45 -44.95
C GLN A 264 1.94 -22.23 -45.38
N PRO A 265 1.81 -23.52 -45.04
CA PRO A 265 0.69 -24.34 -45.52
C PRO A 265 -0.66 -23.91 -44.94
N GLN A 266 -1.75 -24.17 -45.67
CA GLN A 266 -3.11 -23.75 -45.27
C GLN A 266 -3.63 -24.45 -44.02
N GLN A 267 -3.13 -25.64 -43.72
CA GLN A 267 -3.53 -26.44 -42.56
C GLN A 267 -2.72 -26.09 -41.31
N HIS A 268 -1.86 -25.06 -41.37
CA HIS A 268 -0.97 -24.70 -40.28
C HIS A 268 -1.77 -24.19 -39.06
N PRO A 269 -1.50 -24.67 -37.82
CA PRO A 269 -2.23 -24.27 -36.61
C PRO A 269 -2.29 -22.77 -36.37
N ALA A 270 -1.22 -22.03 -36.68
CA ALA A 270 -1.20 -20.56 -36.57
C ALA A 270 -2.27 -19.83 -37.43
N ARG A 271 -2.94 -20.50 -38.37
CA ARG A 271 -4.06 -19.95 -39.15
C ARG A 271 -5.43 -20.26 -38.52
N ASP A 272 -5.46 -20.84 -37.33
CA ASP A 272 -6.69 -21.11 -36.60
C ASP A 272 -7.22 -19.83 -35.94
N ALA A 273 -8.53 -19.77 -35.69
CA ALA A 273 -9.22 -18.61 -35.12
C ALA A 273 -8.79 -18.29 -33.68
N HIS A 274 -8.14 -19.25 -33.01
CA HIS A 274 -7.58 -19.08 -31.68
C HIS A 274 -6.28 -18.26 -31.69
N ASP A 275 -5.49 -18.32 -32.77
CA ASP A 275 -4.18 -17.68 -32.89
C ASP A 275 -4.22 -16.41 -33.75
N THR A 276 -5.10 -16.38 -34.75
CA THR A 276 -5.23 -15.25 -35.69
C THR A 276 -6.65 -14.69 -35.64
N PHE A 277 -6.76 -13.37 -35.49
CA PHE A 277 -8.06 -12.71 -35.64
C PHE A 277 -8.49 -12.73 -37.10
N PHE A 278 -9.77 -13.01 -37.35
CA PHE A 278 -10.35 -12.93 -38.69
C PHE A 278 -11.35 -11.79 -38.75
N THR A 279 -11.30 -11.00 -39.82
CA THR A 279 -12.22 -9.87 -39.98
C THR A 279 -13.55 -10.34 -40.54
N THR A 280 -14.66 -9.91 -39.93
CA THR A 280 -16.00 -10.18 -40.47
C THR A 280 -16.37 -9.20 -41.58
N ARG A 281 -15.83 -7.98 -41.54
CA ARG A 281 -16.04 -6.93 -42.55
C ARG A 281 -14.77 -6.09 -42.69
N PRO A 282 -14.12 -6.06 -43.88
CA PRO A 282 -14.32 -6.97 -45.01
C PRO A 282 -13.88 -8.41 -44.66
N ALA A 283 -14.64 -9.43 -45.09
CA ALA A 283 -14.28 -10.84 -44.88
C ALA A 283 -13.43 -11.40 -46.03
N THR A 284 -13.60 -10.84 -47.24
CA THR A 284 -12.92 -11.26 -48.45
C THR A 284 -12.22 -10.10 -49.13
N THR A 285 -11.13 -10.39 -49.82
CA THR A 285 -10.46 -9.45 -50.74
C THR A 285 -10.45 -10.02 -52.16
N ASP A 286 -10.66 -9.16 -53.15
CA ASP A 286 -10.70 -9.54 -54.57
C ASP A 286 -9.42 -9.12 -55.32
N THR A 287 -8.57 -8.34 -54.68
CA THR A 287 -7.35 -7.78 -55.28
C THR A 287 -6.15 -8.66 -55.00
N PHE A 288 -5.74 -9.46 -55.99
CA PHE A 288 -4.52 -10.26 -55.94
C PHE A 288 -3.74 -10.17 -57.27
N PRO A 289 -2.40 -10.27 -57.25
CA PRO A 289 -1.63 -10.57 -58.44
C PRO A 289 -1.88 -12.02 -58.88
N GLU A 290 -2.81 -12.23 -59.81
CA GLU A 290 -3.25 -13.57 -60.25
C GLU A 290 -2.09 -14.44 -60.75
N ASP A 291 -1.11 -13.84 -61.44
CA ASP A 291 0.08 -14.55 -61.91
C ASP A 291 0.91 -15.11 -60.76
N TYR A 292 1.06 -14.34 -59.67
CA TYR A 292 1.83 -14.76 -58.50
C TYR A 292 1.05 -15.78 -57.68
N LEU A 293 -0.26 -15.59 -57.52
CA LEU A 293 -1.15 -16.54 -56.87
C LEU A 293 -1.11 -17.91 -57.55
N ALA A 294 -1.15 -17.96 -58.88
CA ALA A 294 -1.04 -19.20 -59.65
C ALA A 294 0.30 -19.92 -59.41
N ARG A 295 1.42 -19.17 -59.34
CA ARG A 295 2.73 -19.73 -59.01
C ARG A 295 2.77 -20.30 -57.60
N VAL A 296 2.31 -19.54 -56.60
CA VAL A 296 2.24 -19.99 -55.20
C VAL A 296 1.40 -21.26 -55.09
N LYS A 297 0.21 -21.27 -55.69
CA LYS A 297 -0.66 -22.45 -55.74
C LYS A 297 0.09 -23.67 -56.30
N SER A 298 0.71 -23.54 -57.46
CA SER A 298 1.41 -24.65 -58.12
C SER A 298 2.52 -25.24 -57.23
N VAL A 299 3.33 -24.39 -56.60
CA VAL A 299 4.45 -24.83 -55.76
C VAL A 299 3.97 -25.45 -54.45
N HIS A 300 2.87 -24.94 -53.87
CA HIS A 300 2.27 -25.53 -52.67
C HIS A 300 1.70 -26.94 -52.92
N GLU A 301 1.00 -27.13 -54.04
CA GLU A 301 0.31 -28.39 -54.35
C GLU A 301 1.27 -29.46 -54.89
N HIS A 302 2.04 -29.12 -55.93
CA HIS A 302 2.80 -30.09 -56.73
C HIS A 302 4.32 -29.95 -56.56
N GLY A 303 4.78 -28.95 -55.82
CA GLY A 303 6.20 -28.61 -55.72
C GLY A 303 6.70 -27.81 -56.93
N GLY A 304 7.97 -27.41 -56.84
CA GLY A 304 8.63 -26.53 -57.80
C GLY A 304 9.90 -25.94 -57.21
N TYR A 305 10.77 -25.38 -58.06
CA TYR A 305 12.03 -24.75 -57.64
C TYR A 305 12.94 -25.64 -56.75
N GLY A 306 12.91 -26.96 -56.96
CA GLY A 306 13.67 -27.94 -56.17
C GLY A 306 12.99 -28.41 -54.88
N SER A 307 11.77 -27.93 -54.58
CA SER A 307 10.93 -28.41 -53.49
C SER A 307 9.88 -29.40 -53.98
N ALA A 308 9.54 -30.39 -53.15
CA ALA A 308 8.45 -31.34 -53.40
C ALA A 308 7.05 -30.75 -53.13
N GLY A 309 6.98 -29.52 -52.62
CA GLY A 309 5.72 -28.91 -52.18
C GLY A 309 5.16 -29.58 -50.93
N TYR A 310 3.89 -29.34 -50.63
CA TYR A 310 3.22 -29.89 -49.45
C TYR A 310 2.21 -31.01 -49.79
N GLY A 311 1.91 -31.26 -51.07
CA GLY A 311 1.09 -32.39 -51.50
C GLY A 311 -0.37 -32.33 -51.02
N TYR A 312 -0.93 -31.13 -50.82
CA TYR A 312 -2.35 -30.93 -50.49
C TYR A 312 -3.06 -30.10 -51.56
N CYS A 313 -4.40 -30.10 -51.55
CA CYS A 313 -5.22 -29.27 -52.43
C CYS A 313 -5.30 -27.84 -51.87
N TRP A 314 -4.69 -26.88 -52.56
CA TRP A 314 -4.64 -25.49 -52.16
C TRP A 314 -5.96 -24.80 -52.53
N LYS A 315 -6.64 -24.25 -51.52
CA LYS A 315 -7.93 -23.58 -51.68
C LYS A 315 -7.72 -22.08 -51.82
N ARG A 316 -8.38 -21.46 -52.82
CA ARG A 316 -8.41 -19.99 -52.93
C ARG A 316 -9.31 -19.44 -51.82
N LEU A 317 -8.74 -19.16 -50.65
CA LEU A 317 -9.42 -18.55 -49.52
C LEU A 317 -9.04 -17.07 -49.46
N ALA A 318 -10.00 -16.20 -49.73
CA ALA A 318 -9.82 -14.75 -49.73
C ALA A 318 -9.91 -14.12 -48.33
N ILE A 319 -9.68 -14.89 -47.26
CA ILE A 319 -9.95 -14.45 -45.88
C ILE A 319 -8.97 -13.35 -45.45
N ILE A 320 -9.46 -12.34 -44.74
CA ILE A 320 -8.65 -11.21 -44.27
C ILE A 320 -8.29 -11.36 -42.78
N THR A 321 -7.05 -11.03 -42.41
CA THR A 321 -6.44 -11.20 -41.08
C THR A 321 -5.64 -9.95 -40.68
N PRO A 322 -5.40 -9.67 -39.39
CA PRO A 322 -4.47 -8.64 -38.99
C PRO A 322 -3.07 -8.92 -39.54
N SER A 323 -2.36 -7.86 -39.89
CA SER A 323 -0.99 -7.92 -40.39
C SER A 323 -0.05 -8.41 -39.30
N THR A 324 0.41 -9.66 -39.39
CA THR A 324 1.48 -10.17 -38.51
C THR A 324 2.83 -10.16 -39.22
N ILE A 325 2.85 -10.34 -40.56
CA ILE A 325 4.09 -10.46 -41.34
C ILE A 325 3.99 -9.73 -42.68
N MET A 326 5.08 -9.05 -43.07
CA MET A 326 5.22 -8.31 -44.31
C MET A 326 5.72 -9.19 -45.46
N CYS A 327 4.87 -9.46 -46.45
CA CYS A 327 5.28 -10.04 -47.74
C CYS A 327 5.16 -9.10 -48.97
N PRO A 328 4.33 -8.03 -49.02
CA PRO A 328 4.06 -7.34 -50.29
C PRO A 328 5.22 -6.50 -50.85
N ALA A 329 6.30 -6.27 -50.08
CA ALA A 329 7.48 -5.49 -50.52
C ALA A 329 8.44 -6.27 -51.44
N LEU A 330 8.47 -7.60 -51.36
CA LEU A 330 9.36 -8.44 -52.18
C LEU A 330 8.93 -8.51 -53.66
N PRO A 331 7.64 -8.72 -54.01
CA PRO A 331 7.24 -8.85 -55.42
C PRO A 331 7.04 -7.52 -56.15
N THR A 332 6.94 -6.39 -55.46
CA THR A 332 6.74 -5.06 -56.08
C THR A 332 8.05 -4.38 -56.49
N SER A 333 9.19 -4.81 -55.95
CA SER A 333 10.51 -4.19 -56.17
C SER A 333 11.50 -5.08 -56.94
N TRP A 334 11.23 -6.38 -57.12
CA TRP A 334 12.07 -7.29 -57.90
C TRP A 334 11.72 -7.24 -59.40
N SER A 335 12.03 -6.12 -60.05
CA SER A 335 12.36 -6.15 -61.48
C SER A 335 13.80 -6.64 -61.57
N PRO A 336 14.13 -7.74 -62.27
CA PRO A 336 15.52 -8.09 -62.50
C PRO A 336 16.17 -6.91 -63.24
N PRO A 337 17.38 -6.47 -62.85
CA PRO A 337 18.12 -5.55 -63.71
C PRO A 337 18.26 -6.24 -65.06
N LEU A 338 17.70 -5.61 -66.09
CA LEU A 338 18.04 -5.95 -67.48
C LEU A 338 19.56 -5.80 -67.58
N LEU A 339 20.27 -6.92 -67.49
CA LEU A 339 21.66 -6.98 -67.91
C LEU A 339 21.66 -6.60 -69.39
N PRO A 340 22.38 -5.53 -69.79
CA PRO A 340 22.63 -5.31 -71.20
C PRO A 340 23.43 -6.49 -71.73
N LEU A 341 23.04 -6.94 -72.93
CA LEU A 341 23.54 -8.09 -73.70
C LEU A 341 25.03 -8.39 -73.56
#